data_AF-A0A2I3T4J9-F1
#
_entry.id   AF-A0A2I3T4J9-F1
#
_cell.length_a   1.000
_cell.length_b   1.000
_cell.length_c   1.000
_cell.angle_alpha   90.00
_cell.angle_beta   90.00
_cell.angle_gamma   90.00
#
_symmetry.space_group_name_H-M   'P 1'
#
loop_
_entity.id
_entity.type
_entity.pdbx_description
1 polymer ?
#
loop_
_entity_poly.entity_id
_entity_poly.type
_entity_poly.pdbx_seq_one_letter_code
_entity_poly.pdbx_strand_id
1 'polypeptide(L)'
;EPLPCSALPRHGAGLPDLGARWVLLKTPGSDVGDTLEYNPNLLDDPQWPCGKHKRVLIFASYMTTVIEYVKPSDLKKDMNETFREKFPHVKLTLSKIRSLKREMRSLSEECSLEPVTVAMAYVYFEKLVLQGKLSKQNRKLCAGACVLLAAKISSDLRKSGVKQLIDKLEERFRFNRRDLIGFEFTVLVALELALYLPENQVLPHYRRLTQQF
;
A
#
# COMPACT_ATOMS: atom_id res chain seq x y z
N GLU A 1 59.22 -16.54 9.20
CA GLU A 1 57.76 -16.73 9.26
C GLU A 1 57.16 -15.86 10.34
N PRO A 2 56.17 -15.04 9.98
CA PRO A 2 55.01 -14.82 10.85
C PRO A 2 53.70 -15.10 10.12
N LEU A 3 52.73 -15.60 10.89
CA LEU A 3 51.40 -16.07 10.53
C LEU A 3 50.46 -14.96 9.98
N PRO A 4 49.37 -15.33 9.26
CA PRO A 4 48.58 -14.39 8.47
C PRO A 4 47.52 -13.63 9.30
N CYS A 5 47.25 -12.39 8.88
CA CYS A 5 46.19 -11.55 9.42
C CYS A 5 44.81 -12.20 9.25
N SER A 6 44.15 -12.47 10.37
CA SER A 6 42.78 -12.92 10.47
C SER A 6 41.78 -11.86 9.97
N ALA A 7 40.80 -12.35 9.22
CA ALA A 7 39.68 -11.62 8.66
C ALA A 7 38.83 -10.87 9.71
N LEU A 8 38.47 -9.61 9.40
CA LEU A 8 37.36 -8.90 10.04
C LEU A 8 36.02 -9.39 9.45
N PRO A 9 35.02 -9.76 10.26
CA PRO A 9 33.67 -9.99 9.74
C PRO A 9 33.01 -8.66 9.39
N ARG A 10 32.48 -8.58 8.17
CA ARG A 10 31.60 -7.49 7.72
C ARG A 10 30.33 -7.50 8.57
N HIS A 11 30.19 -6.55 9.48
CA HIS A 11 28.92 -6.27 10.14
C HIS A 11 27.87 -5.91 9.08
N GLY A 12 26.84 -6.75 8.97
CA GLY A 12 25.64 -6.44 8.22
C GLY A 12 24.96 -5.21 8.81
N ALA A 13 24.66 -4.23 7.95
CA ALA A 13 23.86 -3.08 8.31
C ALA A 13 22.47 -3.55 8.77
N GLY A 14 22.24 -3.55 10.08
CA GLY A 14 20.93 -3.79 10.66
C GLY A 14 19.95 -2.74 10.16
N LEU A 15 18.77 -3.19 9.72
CA LEU A 15 17.62 -2.32 9.53
C LEU A 15 17.41 -1.52 10.83
N PRO A 16 17.30 -0.19 10.80
CA PRO A 16 16.96 0.57 12.01
C PRO A 16 15.59 0.13 12.53
N ASP A 17 15.41 0.17 13.85
CA ASP A 17 14.22 -0.20 14.62
C ASP A 17 12.98 0.66 14.25
N LEU A 18 12.46 0.40 13.05
CA LEU A 18 11.26 1.02 12.52
C LEU A 18 10.00 0.57 13.27
N GLY A 19 10.07 -0.61 13.92
CA GLY A 19 8.97 -1.20 14.67
C GLY A 19 8.64 -0.43 15.94
N ALA A 20 9.62 -0.17 16.81
CA ALA A 20 9.39 0.60 18.04
C ALA A 20 8.89 2.02 17.75
N ARG A 21 9.38 2.62 16.66
CA ARG A 21 8.97 3.96 16.24
C ARG A 21 7.49 4.05 15.86
N TRP A 22 6.87 2.98 15.37
CA TRP A 22 5.44 2.96 15.05
C TRP A 22 4.55 2.79 16.27
N VAL A 23 5.05 2.07 17.29
CA VAL A 23 4.37 1.90 18.58
C VAL A 23 4.39 3.21 19.37
N LEU A 24 5.49 3.97 19.30
CA LEU A 24 5.65 5.25 20.00
C LEU A 24 5.01 6.45 19.27
N LEU A 25 4.69 6.33 17.97
CA LEU A 25 4.08 7.41 17.18
C LEU A 25 2.55 7.51 17.41
N LYS A 26 2.12 7.48 18.67
CA LYS A 26 0.81 8.03 19.04
C LYS A 26 1.05 9.51 19.38
N THR A 27 1.12 10.35 18.35
CA THR A 27 1.30 11.81 18.52
C THR A 27 0.13 12.40 19.30
N PRO A 28 0.33 13.00 20.48
CA PRO A 28 -0.70 13.78 21.14
C PRO A 28 -0.75 15.14 20.42
N GLY A 29 -1.76 15.37 19.58
CA GLY A 29 -1.93 16.64 18.88
C GLY A 29 -2.42 16.59 17.43
N SER A 30 -2.80 15.43 16.89
CA SER A 30 -3.54 15.35 15.61
C SER A 30 -5.04 15.23 15.89
N ASP A 31 -5.64 16.31 16.38
CA ASP A 31 -7.10 16.46 16.55
C ASP A 31 -7.80 16.78 15.21
N VAL A 32 -7.43 16.02 14.19
CA VAL A 32 -8.12 15.88 12.89
C VAL A 32 -8.00 14.40 12.52
N GLY A 33 -8.71 13.57 13.26
CA GLY A 33 -8.63 12.12 13.11
C GLY A 33 -9.35 11.33 14.19
N ASP A 34 -10.32 11.92 14.90
CA ASP A 34 -11.41 11.15 15.49
C ASP A 34 -11.91 10.17 14.43
N THR A 35 -11.63 8.88 14.61
CA THR A 35 -12.36 7.75 14.02
C THR A 35 -12.87 8.00 12.58
N LEU A 36 -12.04 8.61 11.72
CA LEU A 36 -12.46 8.93 10.36
C LEU A 36 -12.52 7.60 9.64
N GLU A 37 -13.74 7.07 9.54
CA GLU A 37 -14.06 5.78 8.96
C GLU A 37 -13.33 5.66 7.62
N TYR A 38 -12.50 4.63 7.49
CA TYR A 38 -11.69 4.42 6.29
C TYR A 38 -12.59 4.42 5.06
N ASN A 39 -12.30 5.32 4.10
CA ASN A 39 -13.06 5.43 2.86
C ASN A 39 -12.28 4.79 1.70
N PRO A 40 -12.82 3.73 1.06
CA PRO A 40 -12.13 2.96 0.02
C PRO A 40 -11.93 3.70 -1.31
N ASN A 41 -12.48 4.90 -1.46
CA ASN A 41 -12.34 5.71 -2.68
C ASN A 41 -11.20 6.72 -2.61
N LEU A 42 -10.57 6.94 -1.45
CA LEU A 42 -9.58 8.00 -1.28
C LEU A 42 -8.35 7.87 -2.20
N LEU A 43 -7.87 6.65 -2.46
CA LEU A 43 -6.66 6.38 -3.23
C LEU A 43 -6.93 5.92 -4.67
N ASP A 44 -8.17 5.52 -4.93
CA ASP A 44 -8.61 4.98 -6.21
C ASP A 44 -9.62 5.89 -6.93
N ASP A 45 -9.81 7.13 -6.46
CA ASP A 45 -10.76 8.07 -7.08
C ASP A 45 -10.41 8.28 -8.57
N PRO A 46 -11.32 7.95 -9.51
CA PRO A 46 -11.11 8.21 -10.92
C PRO A 46 -10.99 9.72 -11.23
N GLN A 47 -11.40 10.59 -10.30
CA GLN A 47 -11.32 12.04 -10.46
C GLN A 47 -9.92 12.62 -10.17
N TRP A 48 -8.96 11.82 -9.70
CA TRP A 48 -7.55 12.22 -9.61
C TRP A 48 -6.90 12.35 -11.01
N PRO A 49 -6.32 13.50 -11.40
CA PRO A 49 -6.86 14.85 -11.46
C PRO A 49 -7.58 15.05 -12.82
N CYS A 50 -8.91 15.01 -12.82
CA CYS A 50 -9.72 15.22 -14.02
C CYS A 50 -10.07 16.71 -14.25
N GLY A 51 -9.80 17.58 -13.25
CA GLY A 51 -10.34 18.95 -13.21
C GLY A 51 -9.39 20.09 -13.59
N LYS A 52 -8.06 19.96 -13.39
CA LYS A 52 -7.12 21.09 -13.59
C LYS A 52 -7.07 21.59 -15.04
N HIS A 53 -7.26 20.69 -16.00
CA HIS A 53 -7.13 20.95 -17.43
C HIS A 53 -8.46 20.84 -18.16
N LYS A 54 -9.56 21.11 -17.44
CA LYS A 54 -10.93 21.04 -17.94
C LYS A 54 -11.56 22.42 -17.86
N ARG A 55 -12.11 22.91 -18.97
CA ARG A 55 -12.93 24.12 -19.03
C ARG A 55 -14.36 23.78 -19.41
N VAL A 56 -15.32 24.16 -18.59
CA VAL A 56 -16.74 24.06 -18.92
C VAL A 56 -17.15 25.32 -19.68
N LEU A 57 -17.77 25.14 -20.83
CA LEU A 57 -18.36 26.20 -21.64
C LEU A 57 -19.88 26.05 -21.57
N ILE A 58 -20.56 27.11 -21.11
CA ILE A 58 -22.01 27.14 -20.97
C ILE A 58 -22.55 27.97 -22.12
N PHE A 59 -23.27 27.33 -23.05
CA PHE A 59 -23.97 27.99 -24.14
C PHE A 59 -25.48 28.00 -23.88
N ALA A 60 -26.22 28.87 -24.58
CA ALA A 60 -27.65 29.08 -24.36
C ALA A 60 -28.50 27.79 -24.44
N SER A 61 -28.06 26.79 -25.23
CA SER A 61 -28.83 25.57 -25.49
C SER A 61 -28.12 24.28 -25.07
N TYR A 62 -26.84 24.32 -24.66
CA TYR A 62 -26.09 23.13 -24.24
C TYR A 62 -24.83 23.48 -23.43
N MET A 63 -24.40 22.53 -22.60
CA MET A 63 -23.15 22.61 -21.85
C MET A 63 -22.12 21.69 -22.51
N THR A 64 -20.94 22.22 -22.83
CA THR A 64 -19.83 21.42 -23.35
C THR A 64 -18.59 21.58 -22.48
N THR A 65 -17.68 20.63 -22.57
CA THR A 65 -16.43 20.61 -21.83
C THR A 65 -15.27 20.50 -22.81
N VAL A 66 -14.30 21.41 -22.70
CA VAL A 66 -13.02 21.32 -23.39
C VAL A 66 -11.97 20.80 -22.40
N ILE A 67 -11.34 19.69 -22.73
CA ILE A 67 -10.22 19.12 -21.96
C ILE A 67 -8.94 19.44 -22.74
N GLU A 68 -8.07 20.22 -22.13
CA GLU A 68 -6.80 20.61 -22.74
C GLU A 68 -5.86 19.40 -22.80
N TYR A 69 -5.14 19.26 -23.92
CA TYR A 69 -4.12 18.23 -24.03
C TYR A 69 -2.96 18.57 -23.11
N VAL A 70 -2.64 17.64 -22.22
CA VAL A 70 -1.50 17.73 -21.30
C VAL A 70 -0.63 16.52 -21.46
N LYS A 71 0.69 16.73 -21.45
CA LYS A 71 1.65 15.63 -21.53
C LYS A 71 1.40 14.65 -20.38
N PRO A 72 1.49 13.33 -20.60
CA PRO A 72 1.30 12.34 -19.53
C PRO A 72 2.22 12.53 -18.31
N SER A 73 3.41 13.12 -18.51
CA SER A 73 4.34 13.49 -17.44
C SER A 73 3.76 14.53 -16.49
N ASP A 74 3.09 15.53 -17.05
CA ASP A 74 2.60 16.70 -16.35
C ASP A 74 1.29 16.35 -15.63
N LEU A 75 0.40 15.58 -16.27
CA LEU A 75 -0.79 15.03 -15.63
C LEU A 75 -0.45 14.18 -14.40
N LYS A 76 0.60 13.34 -14.52
CA LYS A 76 1.10 12.53 -13.41
C LYS A 76 1.70 13.39 -12.30
N LYS A 77 2.41 14.47 -12.65
CA LYS A 77 2.97 15.42 -11.68
C LYS A 77 1.83 16.09 -10.89
N ASP A 78 0.86 16.66 -11.60
CA ASP A 78 -0.30 17.34 -11.01
C ASP A 78 -1.11 16.43 -10.09
N MET A 79 -1.25 15.16 -10.47
CA MET A 79 -1.91 14.14 -9.66
C MET A 79 -1.19 13.92 -8.33
N ASN A 80 0.14 13.80 -8.37
CA ASN A 80 0.94 13.55 -7.18
C ASN A 80 1.06 14.81 -6.30
N GLU A 81 1.01 16.01 -6.89
CA GLU A 81 0.96 17.28 -6.15
C GLU A 81 -0.36 17.42 -5.40
N THR A 82 -1.50 17.27 -6.09
CA THR A 82 -2.83 17.31 -5.47
C THR A 82 -2.95 16.25 -4.35
N PHE A 83 -2.37 15.06 -4.57
CA PHE A 83 -2.31 14.02 -3.54
C PHE A 83 -1.46 14.45 -2.34
N ARG A 84 -0.32 15.10 -2.57
CA ARG A 84 0.59 15.58 -1.52
C ARG A 84 -0.07 16.69 -0.69
N GLU A 85 -0.81 17.58 -1.34
CA GLU A 85 -1.58 18.63 -0.68
C GLU A 85 -2.66 18.04 0.24
N LYS A 86 -3.40 17.03 -0.24
CA LYS A 86 -4.45 16.36 0.53
C LYS A 86 -3.91 15.49 1.66
N PHE A 87 -2.75 14.88 1.47
CA PHE A 87 -2.13 13.93 2.42
C PHE A 87 -0.64 14.26 2.67
N PRO A 88 -0.34 15.37 3.36
CA PRO A 88 1.03 15.87 3.51
C PRO A 88 1.94 14.92 4.32
N HIS A 89 1.36 14.16 5.26
CA HIS A 89 2.04 13.15 6.07
C HIS A 89 2.43 11.89 5.29
N VAL A 90 1.78 11.63 4.15
CA VAL A 90 2.06 10.45 3.33
C VAL A 90 3.33 10.65 2.51
N LYS A 91 4.36 9.85 2.80
CA LYS A 91 5.68 10.00 2.16
C LYS A 91 5.73 9.44 0.74
N LEU A 92 4.84 8.52 0.40
CA LEU A 92 4.75 7.91 -0.93
C LEU A 92 3.91 8.77 -1.88
N THR A 93 4.19 8.66 -3.18
CA THR A 93 3.33 9.26 -4.20
C THR A 93 2.16 8.32 -4.54
N LEU A 94 1.03 8.89 -4.96
CA LEU A 94 -0.14 8.12 -5.39
C LEU A 94 0.20 7.11 -6.49
N SER A 95 1.03 7.54 -7.44
CA SER A 95 1.54 6.66 -8.50
C SER A 95 2.26 5.42 -7.96
N LYS A 96 3.01 5.56 -6.85
CA LYS A 96 3.75 4.44 -6.24
C LYS A 96 2.83 3.51 -5.46
N ILE A 97 1.83 4.06 -4.76
CA ILE A 97 0.79 3.30 -4.06
C ILE A 97 0.04 2.42 -5.06
N ARG A 98 -0.45 3.00 -6.17
CA ARG A 98 -1.15 2.26 -7.24
C ARG A 98 -0.28 1.20 -7.91
N SER A 99 1.03 1.47 -8.08
CA SER A 99 1.99 0.47 -8.58
C SER A 99 2.10 -0.74 -7.65
N LEU A 100 2.22 -0.50 -6.35
CA LEU A 100 2.34 -1.58 -5.35
C LEU A 100 1.05 -2.41 -5.28
N LYS A 101 -0.13 -1.77 -5.33
CA LYS A 101 -1.41 -2.50 -5.38
C LYS A 101 -1.49 -3.43 -6.60
N ARG A 102 -1.01 -3.00 -7.78
CA ARG A 102 -0.94 -3.86 -8.96
C ARG A 102 0.02 -5.04 -8.78
N GLU A 103 1.20 -4.79 -8.19
CA GLU A 103 2.16 -5.86 -7.86
C GLU A 103 1.56 -6.88 -6.87
N MET A 104 0.85 -6.40 -5.84
CA MET A 104 0.13 -7.26 -4.88
C MET A 104 -0.93 -8.13 -5.56
N ARG A 105 -1.72 -7.56 -6.48
CA ARG A 105 -2.73 -8.30 -7.25
C ARG A 105 -2.10 -9.37 -8.13
N SER A 106 -1.14 -8.98 -8.97
CA SER A 106 -0.45 -9.91 -9.88
C SER A 106 0.16 -11.10 -9.12
N LEU A 107 0.83 -10.85 -7.99
CA LEU A 107 1.37 -11.93 -7.16
C LEU A 107 0.25 -12.81 -6.56
N SER A 108 -0.85 -12.20 -6.12
CA SER A 108 -1.96 -12.94 -5.50
C SER A 108 -2.67 -13.85 -6.50
N GLU A 109 -2.85 -13.40 -7.74
CA GLU A 109 -3.36 -14.20 -8.86
C GLU A 109 -2.44 -15.39 -9.16
N GLU A 110 -1.12 -15.18 -9.18
CA GLU A 110 -0.13 -16.26 -9.33
C GLU A 110 -0.16 -17.28 -8.18
N CYS A 111 -0.62 -16.88 -7.00
CA CYS A 111 -0.79 -17.73 -5.82
C CYS A 111 -2.20 -18.32 -5.72
N SER A 112 -3.09 -18.05 -6.69
CA SER A 112 -4.50 -18.45 -6.66
C SER A 112 -5.25 -18.00 -5.41
N LEU A 113 -4.90 -16.84 -4.85
CA LEU A 113 -5.65 -16.25 -3.74
C LEU A 113 -7.00 -15.73 -4.22
N GLU A 114 -8.02 -15.84 -3.39
CA GLU A 114 -9.34 -15.33 -3.74
C GLU A 114 -9.33 -13.80 -3.90
N PRO A 115 -10.14 -13.23 -4.81
CA PRO A 115 -10.20 -11.78 -4.99
C PRO A 115 -10.61 -11.03 -3.71
N VAL A 116 -11.40 -11.66 -2.83
CA VAL A 116 -11.78 -11.09 -1.52
C VAL A 116 -10.55 -10.89 -0.62
N THR A 117 -9.59 -11.82 -0.67
CA THR A 117 -8.34 -11.74 0.09
C THR A 117 -7.45 -10.61 -0.41
N VAL A 118 -7.39 -10.41 -1.72
CA VAL A 118 -6.69 -9.27 -2.31
C VAL A 118 -7.37 -7.95 -1.92
N ALA A 119 -8.70 -7.92 -1.88
CA ALA A 119 -9.45 -6.76 -1.41
C ALA A 119 -9.16 -6.43 0.07
N MET A 120 -9.09 -7.44 0.94
CA MET A 120 -8.68 -7.25 2.34
C MET A 120 -7.23 -6.72 2.45
N ALA A 121 -6.31 -7.31 1.68
CA ALA A 121 -4.92 -6.85 1.64
C ALA A 121 -4.79 -5.39 1.19
N TYR A 122 -5.62 -4.95 0.24
CA TYR A 122 -5.71 -3.54 -0.15
C TYR A 122 -6.16 -2.66 1.01
N VAL A 123 -7.23 -3.03 1.73
CA VAL A 123 -7.70 -2.25 2.87
C VAL A 123 -6.63 -2.12 3.95
N TYR A 124 -5.93 -3.20 4.29
CA TYR A 124 -4.81 -3.14 5.24
C TYR A 124 -3.71 -2.18 4.77
N PHE A 125 -3.29 -2.33 3.51
CA PHE A 125 -2.24 -1.51 2.94
C PHE A 125 -2.62 -0.03 2.90
N GLU A 126 -3.86 0.29 2.52
CA GLU A 126 -4.37 1.64 2.45
C GLU A 126 -4.50 2.28 3.84
N LYS A 127 -4.94 1.54 4.86
CA LYS A 127 -4.94 2.04 6.24
C LYS A 127 -3.55 2.46 6.69
N LEU A 128 -2.51 1.66 6.41
CA LEU A 128 -1.12 2.02 6.73
C LEU A 128 -0.61 3.23 5.93
N VAL A 129 -1.02 3.33 4.66
CA VAL A 129 -0.69 4.49 3.80
C VAL A 129 -1.29 5.75 4.40
N LEU A 130 -2.60 5.74 4.71
CA LEU A 130 -3.34 6.88 5.22
C LEU A 130 -2.91 7.29 6.63
N GLN A 131 -2.37 6.36 7.43
CA GLN A 131 -1.70 6.67 8.70
C GLN A 131 -0.29 7.28 8.53
N GLY A 132 0.24 7.38 7.31
CA GLY A 132 1.58 7.92 7.04
C GLY A 132 2.74 7.00 7.47
N LYS A 133 2.47 5.72 7.73
CA LYS A 133 3.47 4.76 8.24
C LYS A 133 4.46 4.30 7.16
N LEU A 134 4.10 4.43 5.88
CA LEU A 134 4.92 3.96 4.76
C LEU A 134 6.02 4.94 4.35
N SER A 135 7.18 4.39 4.00
CA SER A 135 8.38 5.07 3.53
C SER A 135 9.00 4.36 2.31
N LYS A 136 10.03 4.95 1.70
CA LYS A 136 10.76 4.33 0.59
C LYS A 136 11.35 2.96 0.97
N GLN A 137 11.76 2.77 2.22
CA GLN A 137 12.45 1.58 2.71
C GLN A 137 11.47 0.45 3.02
N ASN A 138 10.37 0.73 3.73
CA ASN A 138 9.47 -0.30 4.25
C ASN A 138 8.25 -0.60 3.35
N ARG A 139 7.93 0.23 2.34
CA ARG A 139 6.69 0.12 1.54
C ARG A 139 6.46 -1.27 0.93
N LYS A 140 7.53 -1.96 0.55
CA LYS A 140 7.46 -3.30 -0.04
C LYS A 140 7.21 -4.38 1.02
N LEU A 141 7.89 -4.29 2.16
CA LEU A 141 7.64 -5.15 3.32
C LEU A 141 6.21 -4.96 3.84
N CYS A 142 5.71 -3.73 3.89
CA CYS A 142 4.31 -3.45 4.27
C CYS A 142 3.33 -4.11 3.29
N ALA A 143 3.54 -3.94 1.99
CA ALA A 143 2.69 -4.56 0.96
C ALA A 143 2.69 -6.09 1.09
N GLY A 144 3.87 -6.70 1.22
CA GLY A 144 3.98 -8.16 1.39
C GLY A 144 3.36 -8.67 2.68
N ALA A 145 3.56 -7.97 3.80
CA ALA A 145 2.94 -8.31 5.07
C ALA A 145 1.42 -8.18 5.04
N CYS A 146 0.87 -7.19 4.34
CA CYS A 146 -0.58 -7.05 4.17
C CYS A 146 -1.18 -8.24 3.39
N VAL A 147 -0.53 -8.69 2.31
CA VAL A 147 -0.95 -9.88 1.56
C VAL A 147 -0.84 -11.13 2.44
N LEU A 148 0.27 -11.28 3.16
CA LEU A 148 0.50 -12.43 4.05
C LEU A 148 -0.55 -12.52 5.16
N LEU A 149 -0.86 -11.40 5.83
CA LEU A 149 -1.88 -11.34 6.87
C LEU A 149 -3.27 -11.63 6.32
N ALA A 150 -3.62 -11.06 5.16
CA ALA A 150 -4.90 -11.34 4.50
C ALA A 150 -5.04 -12.83 4.16
N ALA A 151 -4.03 -13.44 3.55
CA ALA A 151 -4.05 -14.86 3.18
C ALA A 151 -4.08 -15.79 4.40
N LYS A 152 -3.49 -15.37 5.53
CA LYS A 152 -3.54 -16.14 6.78
C LYS A 152 -4.94 -16.13 7.41
N ILE A 153 -5.69 -15.03 7.29
CA ILE A 153 -7.03 -14.92 7.89
C ILE A 153 -8.15 -15.39 6.96
N SER A 154 -7.97 -15.33 5.63
CA SER A 154 -8.97 -15.72 4.63
C SER A 154 -9.16 -17.22 4.47
N SER A 155 -8.44 -18.06 5.22
CA SER A 155 -8.42 -19.53 5.06
C SER A 155 -7.95 -20.06 3.70
N ASP A 156 -7.47 -19.20 2.79
CA ASP A 156 -7.03 -19.57 1.44
C ASP A 156 -5.88 -20.58 1.41
N LEU A 157 -5.06 -20.64 2.45
CA LEU A 157 -3.82 -21.40 2.45
C LEU A 157 -3.72 -22.40 3.60
N ARG A 158 -3.37 -23.65 3.26
CA ARG A 158 -2.79 -24.61 4.20
C ARG A 158 -1.34 -24.22 4.53
N LYS A 159 -0.74 -24.82 5.59
CA LYS A 159 0.65 -24.53 6.01
C LYS A 159 1.68 -24.53 4.86
N SER A 160 1.55 -25.44 3.90
CA SER A 160 2.42 -25.50 2.72
C SER A 160 2.24 -24.32 1.75
N GLY A 161 1.00 -23.85 1.58
CA GLY A 161 0.67 -22.69 0.74
C GLY A 161 1.26 -21.39 1.29
N VAL A 162 1.32 -21.23 2.61
CA VAL A 162 1.94 -20.06 3.25
C VAL A 162 3.43 -19.97 2.93
N LYS A 163 4.16 -21.10 2.91
CA LYS A 163 5.58 -21.12 2.55
C LYS A 163 5.78 -20.67 1.09
N GLN A 164 4.99 -21.22 0.17
CA GLN A 164 5.03 -20.84 -1.25
C GLN A 164 4.72 -19.35 -1.46
N LEU A 165 3.75 -18.80 -0.72
CA LEU A 165 3.43 -17.38 -0.74
C LEU A 165 4.62 -16.53 -0.27
N ILE A 166 5.28 -16.92 0.83
CA ILE A 166 6.47 -16.22 1.34
C ILE A 166 7.61 -16.24 0.32
N ASP A 167 7.86 -17.39 -0.32
CA ASP A 167 8.89 -17.53 -1.35
C ASP A 167 8.61 -16.59 -2.54
N LYS A 168 7.36 -16.53 -3.02
CA LYS A 168 6.95 -15.61 -4.10
C LYS A 168 7.01 -14.13 -3.70
N LEU A 169 6.66 -13.81 -2.46
CA LEU A 169 6.75 -12.45 -1.91
C LEU A 169 8.20 -11.96 -1.86
N GLU A 170 9.11 -12.81 -1.38
CA GLU A 170 10.56 -12.54 -1.34
C GLU A 170 11.10 -12.25 -2.74
N GLU A 171 10.74 -13.05 -3.74
CA GLU A 171 11.16 -12.86 -5.13
C GLU A 171 10.60 -11.56 -5.74
N ARG A 172 9.28 -11.37 -5.69
CA ARG A 172 8.60 -10.24 -6.35
C ARG A 172 9.00 -8.90 -5.76
N PHE A 173 8.99 -8.80 -4.44
CA PHE A 173 9.28 -7.55 -3.78
C PHE A 173 10.79 -7.34 -3.52
N ARG A 174 11.61 -8.38 -3.70
CA ARG A 174 13.07 -8.34 -3.50
C ARG A 174 13.44 -7.90 -2.07
N PHE A 175 12.89 -8.59 -1.08
CA PHE A 175 13.27 -8.48 0.33
C PHE A 175 13.55 -9.87 0.90
N ASN A 176 14.18 -9.95 2.08
CA ASN A 176 14.46 -11.23 2.71
C ASN A 176 13.23 -11.77 3.46
N ARG A 177 12.96 -13.08 3.39
CA ARG A 177 11.85 -13.71 4.13
C ARG A 177 11.91 -13.46 5.65
N ARG A 178 13.12 -13.38 6.21
CA ARG A 178 13.31 -13.11 7.65
C ARG A 178 12.80 -11.72 8.03
N ASP A 179 13.04 -10.74 7.17
CA ASP A 179 12.57 -9.37 7.38
C ASP A 179 11.05 -9.32 7.29
N LEU A 180 10.45 -10.04 6.33
CA LEU A 180 8.99 -10.14 6.22
C LEU A 180 8.36 -10.74 7.48
N ILE A 181 8.90 -11.87 7.98
CA ILE A 181 8.37 -12.54 9.16
C ILE A 181 8.54 -11.67 10.41
N GLY A 182 9.70 -11.02 10.59
CA GLY A 182 9.93 -10.10 11.70
C GLY A 182 9.04 -8.85 11.63
N PHE A 183 8.73 -8.39 10.42
CA PHE A 183 7.93 -7.18 10.21
C PHE A 183 6.41 -7.44 10.22
N GLU A 184 5.97 -8.68 10.05
CA GLU A 184 4.56 -9.06 10.06
C GLU A 184 3.84 -8.57 11.33
N PHE A 185 4.42 -8.83 12.50
CA PHE A 185 3.85 -8.41 13.78
C PHE A 185 3.79 -6.88 13.89
N THR A 186 4.78 -6.18 13.36
CA THR A 186 4.81 -4.71 13.33
C THR A 186 3.64 -4.14 12.52
N VAL A 187 3.33 -4.76 11.37
CA VAL A 187 2.17 -4.38 10.56
C VAL A 187 0.86 -4.71 11.27
N LEU A 188 0.78 -5.88 11.90
CA LEU A 188 -0.40 -6.29 12.66
C LEU A 188 -0.73 -5.31 13.81
N VAL A 189 0.29 -4.91 14.58
CA VAL A 189 0.16 -3.88 15.63
C VAL A 189 -0.23 -2.54 15.03
N ALA A 190 0.34 -2.16 13.89
CA ALA A 190 -0.01 -0.92 13.22
C ALA A 190 -1.46 -0.88 12.70
N LEU A 191 -2.05 -2.05 12.43
CA LEU A 191 -3.46 -2.24 12.12
C LEU A 191 -4.35 -2.38 13.37
N GLU A 192 -3.77 -2.22 14.58
CA GLU A 192 -4.48 -2.34 15.86
C GLU A 192 -5.16 -3.71 16.03
N LEU A 193 -4.58 -4.77 15.45
CA LEU A 193 -5.16 -6.12 15.42
C LEU A 193 -6.54 -6.19 14.75
N ALA A 194 -6.99 -5.12 14.08
CA ALA A 194 -8.28 -5.03 13.41
C ALA A 194 -8.22 -5.64 12.00
N LEU A 195 -8.10 -6.98 11.95
CA LEU A 195 -8.10 -7.76 10.71
C LEU A 195 -9.51 -8.13 10.22
N TYR A 196 -10.53 -8.07 11.09
CA TYR A 196 -11.91 -8.22 10.66
C TYR A 196 -12.41 -6.89 10.12
N LEU A 197 -12.70 -6.85 8.82
CA LEU A 197 -13.09 -5.64 8.10
C LEU A 197 -14.60 -5.66 7.82
N PRO A 198 -15.31 -4.54 8.01
CA PRO A 198 -16.70 -4.45 7.60
C PRO A 198 -16.83 -4.45 6.07
N GLU A 199 -17.95 -4.97 5.58
CA GLU A 199 -18.17 -5.20 4.14
C GLU A 199 -18.12 -3.89 3.34
N ASN A 200 -18.59 -2.77 3.89
CA ASN A 200 -18.54 -1.45 3.25
C ASN A 200 -17.10 -1.02 2.87
N GLN A 201 -16.08 -1.51 3.59
CA GLN A 201 -14.68 -1.22 3.31
C GLN A 201 -14.08 -2.16 2.27
N VAL A 202 -14.49 -3.44 2.28
CA VAL A 202 -13.90 -4.48 1.41
C VAL A 202 -14.59 -4.54 0.04
N LEU A 203 -15.92 -4.44 0.02
CA LEU A 203 -16.74 -4.67 -1.16
C LEU A 203 -16.40 -3.75 -2.36
N PRO A 204 -16.10 -2.45 -2.18
CA PRO A 204 -15.69 -1.60 -3.31
C PRO A 204 -14.37 -2.06 -3.94
N HIS A 205 -13.43 -2.55 -3.15
CA HIS A 205 -12.17 -3.11 -3.67
C HIS A 205 -12.43 -4.43 -4.39
N TYR A 206 -13.23 -5.32 -3.81
CA TYR A 206 -13.62 -6.58 -4.45
C TYR A 206 -14.29 -6.34 -5.81
N ARG A 207 -15.27 -5.43 -5.89
CA ARG A 207 -15.95 -5.07 -7.14
C ARG A 207 -14.96 -4.56 -8.19
N ARG A 208 -14.02 -3.70 -7.83
CA ARG A 208 -12.99 -3.21 -8.77
C ARG A 208 -12.07 -4.31 -9.27
N LEU A 209 -11.78 -5.32 -8.44
CA LEU A 209 -10.96 -6.46 -8.84
C LEU A 209 -11.70 -7.38 -9.83
N THR A 210 -13.00 -7.61 -9.61
CA THR A 210 -13.82 -8.53 -10.42
C THR A 210 -14.44 -7.90 -11.66
N GLN A 211 -14.62 -6.57 -11.70
CA GLN A 211 -15.17 -5.86 -12.85
C GLN A 211 -14.12 -5.46 -13.90
N GLN A 212 -12.85 -5.78 -13.69
CA GLN A 212 -11.76 -5.50 -14.65
C GLN A 212 -11.54 -6.63 -15.67
N PHE A 213 -12.57 -7.44 -15.93
CA PHE A 213 -12.62 -8.44 -17.01
C PHE A 213 -13.42 -7.90 -18.20
#